data_AF-A0A929D8M7-F1
#
_entry.id   AF-A0A929D8M7-F1
#
_cell.length_a   1.000
_cell.length_b   1.000
_cell.length_c   1.000
_cell.angle_alpha   90.00
_cell.angle_beta   90.00
_cell.angle_gamma   90.00
#
_symmetry.space_group_name_H-M   'P 1'
#
loop_
_entity.id
_entity.type
_entity.pdbx_description
1 polymer ?
#
loop_
_entity_poly.entity_id
_entity_poly.type
_entity_poly.pdbx_seq_one_letter_code
_entity_poly.pdbx_strand_id
1 'polypeptide(L)' 'MGIPYYPGCTLSTKAKGYDRSGRAVAKALGLELEELPEWQCCGATFPLMLDDSMALIAPT' A
#
# COMPACT_ATOMS: atom_id res chain seq x y z
N MET A 1 20.80 -6.70 1.43
CA MET A 1 19.75 -6.54 2.46
C MET A 1 18.53 -5.99 1.75
N GLY A 2 17.44 -6.76 1.68
CA GLY A 2 16.24 -6.38 0.94
C GLY A 2 15.51 -5.22 1.62
N ILE A 3 14.71 -4.48 0.85
CA ILE A 3 13.85 -3.42 1.36
C ILE A 3 12.55 -4.07 1.85
N PRO A 4 12.14 -3.88 3.11
CA PRO A 4 10.89 -4.43 3.60
C PRO A 4 9.70 -3.81 2.85
N TYR A 5 8.82 -4.69 2.37
CA TYR A 5 7.68 -4.34 1.53
C TYR A 5 6.37 -4.65 2.23
N TYR A 6 5.50 -3.64 2.30
CA TYR A 6 4.16 -3.74 2.84
C TYR A 6 3.15 -3.52 1.70
N PRO A 7 2.50 -4.57 1.16
CA PRO A 7 1.46 -4.39 0.15
C PRO A 7 0.16 -3.84 0.75
N GLY A 8 -0.12 -4.13 2.02
CA GLY A 8 -1.41 -3.84 2.64
C GLY A 8 -2.58 -4.58 1.98
N CYS A 9 -3.79 -4.36 2.48
CA CYS A 9 -4.96 -5.12 2.06
C CYS A 9 -5.38 -4.83 0.61
N THR A 10 -5.29 -3.57 0.16
CA THR A 10 -5.76 -3.14 -1.16
C THR A 10 -4.93 -3.73 -2.30
N LEU A 11 -3.60 -3.61 -2.28
CA LEU A 11 -2.73 -4.18 -3.33
C LEU A 11 -2.77 -5.71 -3.28
N SER A 12 -2.91 -6.31 -2.09
CA SER A 12 -3.02 -7.77 -1.92
C SER A 12 -4.33 -8.36 -2.46
N THR A 13 -5.42 -7.58 -2.49
CA THR A 13 -6.77 -8.10 -2.84
C THR A 13 -7.33 -7.51 -4.13
N LYS A 14 -7.57 -6.20 -4.19
CA LYS A 14 -8.25 -5.53 -5.30
C LYS A 14 -7.31 -4.99 -6.37
N ALA A 15 -6.15 -4.48 -5.94
CA ALA A 15 -5.19 -3.76 -6.79
C ALA A 15 -3.94 -4.59 -7.11
N LYS A 16 -4.09 -5.90 -7.32
CA LYS A 16 -2.98 -6.84 -7.61
C LYS A 16 -2.16 -6.45 -8.83
N GLY A 17 -2.77 -5.78 -9.82
CA GLY A 17 -2.05 -5.26 -10.98
C GLY A 17 -1.01 -4.20 -10.59
N TYR A 18 -1.37 -3.30 -9.67
CA TYR A 18 -0.48 -2.27 -9.16
C TYR A 18 0.65 -2.83 -8.29
N ASP A 19 0.37 -3.87 -7.48
CA ASP A 19 1.41 -4.61 -6.76
C ASP A 19 2.48 -5.16 -7.71
N ARG A 20 2.03 -5.88 -8.75
CA ARG A 20 2.92 -6.48 -9.75
C ARG A 20 3.73 -5.42 -10.50
N SER A 21 3.10 -4.32 -10.93
CA SER A 21 3.82 -3.25 -11.62
C SER A 21 4.81 -2.56 -10.70
N GLY A 22 4.45 -2.32 -9.43
CA GLY A 22 5.33 -1.70 -8.44
C GLY A 22 6.59 -2.54 -8.19
N ARG A 23 6.41 -3.85 -7.99
CA ARG A 23 7.54 -4.79 -7.84
C ARG A 23 8.40 -4.89 -9.09
N ALA A 24 7.80 -4.89 -10.28
CA ALA A 24 8.54 -4.92 -11.54
C ALA A 24 9.41 -3.66 -11.72
N VAL A 25 8.86 -2.47 -11.40
CA VAL A 25 9.61 -1.21 -11.42
C VAL A 25 10.72 -1.20 -10.39
N ALA A 26 10.45 -1.64 -9.15
CA ALA A 26 11.47 -1.74 -8.11
C ALA A 26 12.64 -2.63 -8.54
N LYS A 27 12.34 -3.81 -9.12
CA LYS A 27 13.35 -4.70 -9.68
C LYS A 27 14.15 -4.05 -10.81
N ALA A 28 13.50 -3.31 -11.70
CA ALA A 28 14.17 -2.57 -12.78
C ALA A 28 15.11 -1.47 -12.26
N LEU A 29 14.82 -0.90 -11.09
CA LEU A 29 15.66 0.06 -10.38
C LEU A 29 16.76 -0.60 -9.53
N GLY A 30 16.86 -1.93 -9.54
CA GLY A 30 17.83 -2.68 -8.71
C GLY A 30 17.44 -2.75 -7.23
N LEU A 31 16.18 -2.49 -6.89
CA LEU A 31 15.64 -2.60 -5.54
C LEU A 31 15.03 -3.99 -5.36
N GLU A 32 15.50 -4.73 -4.36
CA GLU A 32 14.91 -6.01 -3.98
C GLU A 32 13.86 -5.77 -2.88
N LEU A 33 12.59 -5.98 -3.21
CA LEU A 33 11.47 -5.82 -2.28
C LEU A 33 11.16 -7.16 -1.61
N GLU A 34 11.35 -7.23 -0.30
CA GLU A 34 11.06 -8.41 0.52
C GLU A 34 9.79 -8.19 1.32
N GLU A 35 8.75 -8.98 1.07
CA GLU A 35 7.49 -8.83 1.80
C GLU A 35 7.66 -9.22 3.27
N LEU A 36 7.09 -8.41 4.17
CA LEU A 36 7.08 -8.70 5.60
C LEU A 36 6.36 -10.03 5.87
N PRO A 37 6.91 -10.90 6.73
CA PRO A 37 6.31 -12.22 7.02
C PRO A 37 4.93 -12.09 7.65
N GLU A 38 4.73 -11.03 8.43
CA GLU A 38 3.44 -10.67 9.01
C GLU A 38 3.25 -9.16 8.93
N TRP A 39 2.04 -8.75 8.60
CA TRP A 39 1.65 -7.35 8.59
C TRP A 39 0.15 -7.23 8.87
N GLN A 40 -0.24 -6.10 9.47
CA GLN A 40 -1.62 -5.82 9.88
C GLN A 40 -2.21 -4.71 9.01
N CYS A 41 -3.53 -4.50 9.10
CA CYS A 41 -4.17 -3.38 8.41
C CYS A 41 -3.62 -2.03 8.90
N CYS A 42 -3.26 -1.13 7.99
CA CYS A 42 -2.77 0.20 8.32
C CYS A 42 -3.84 1.16 8.88
N GLY A 43 -5.11 0.75 8.90
CA GLY A 43 -6.23 1.58 9.36
C GLY A 43 -6.77 2.58 8.33
N ALA A 44 -6.17 2.64 7.14
CA ALA A 44 -6.65 3.50 6.06
C ALA A 44 -8.07 3.08 5.66
N THR A 45 -9.01 4.02 5.77
CA THR A 45 -10.42 3.80 5.46
C THR A 45 -10.80 4.67 4.26
N PHE A 46 -11.62 4.14 3.36
CA PHE A 46 -12.19 4.94 2.28
C PHE A 46 -13.32 5.79 2.88
N PRO A 47 -13.28 7.13 2.74
CA PRO A 47 -14.39 7.96 3.14
C PRO A 47 -15.63 7.54 2.33
N LEU A 48 -16.70 7.18 3.03
CA LEU A 48 -17.96 6.77 2.41
C LEU A 48 -18.80 7.98 1.97
N MET A 49 -18.50 9.16 2.50
CA MET A 49 -19.15 10.43 2.16
C MET A 49 -18.38 11.12 1.04
N LEU A 50 -19.08 11.58 -0.01
CA LEU A 50 -18.44 12.33 -1.10
C LEU A 50 -17.76 13.62 -0.59
N ASP A 51 -18.32 14.24 0.44
CA ASP A 51 -17.82 15.48 1.06
C ASP A 51 -17.15 15.21 2.42
N ASP A 52 -16.35 14.16 2.54
CA ASP A 52 -15.57 13.87 3.76
C ASP A 52 -14.29 14.72 3.85
N SER A 53 -14.40 16.01 3.57
CA SER A 53 -13.26 16.94 3.66
C SER A 53 -12.74 16.99 5.09
N MET A 54 -13.61 16.81 6.08
CA MET A 54 -13.26 16.81 7.50
C MET A 54 -12.29 15.68 7.86
N ALA A 55 -12.49 14.45 7.38
CA ALA A 55 -11.53 13.37 7.64
C ALA A 55 -10.16 13.58 6.96
N LEU A 56 -10.12 14.32 5.85
CA LEU A 56 -8.88 14.61 5.10
C LEU A 56 -8.09 15.80 5.67
N ILE A 57 -8.76 16.79 6.26
CA ILE A 57 -8.13 18.02 6.79
C ILE A 57 -7.98 18.03 8.31
N ALA A 58 -8.69 17.16 9.03
CA ALA A 58 -8.55 17.09 10.47
C ALA A 58 -7.13 16.62 10.83
N PRO A 59 -6.49 17.23 11.83
CA PRO A 59 -5.22 16.74 12.34
C PRO A 59 -5.48 15.39 13.02
N THR A 60 -4.90 14.33 12.48
CA THR A 60 -4.88 12.98 13.06
C THR A 60 -4.00 12.92 14.31
#